data_AF-A0A1W9S824-F1
#
_entry.id   AF-A0A1W9S824-F1
#
_cell.length_a   1.000
_cell.length_b   1.000
_cell.length_c   1.000
_cell.angle_alpha   90.00
_cell.angle_beta   90.00
_cell.angle_gamma   90.00
#
_symmetry.space_group_name_H-M   'P 1'
#
loop_
_entity.id
_entity.type
_entity.pdbx_description
1 polymer ?
#
loop_
_entity_poly.entity_id
_entity_poly.type
_entity_poly.pdbx_seq_one_letter_code
_entity_poly.pdbx_strand_id
1 'polypeptide(L)'
;MSQTRKNFNSNIRKKYNKNASDVLDERVRALRVELAQRTIDIQLSDQKERKEAKDSPYAEKVGKEISKLINEERLEEARKRLEEELDKHPKELMFLNLQMALDMLDKPFGSYEKAKKFGSILMEIAVEKNNAYYTMVAIGNMGLIAHNEGHDEFSKAMYLVAHFIDKKEIFPMCNLAGWYARRGELEEAQKWIDKILNNYPDWLERDDIVTFLKKDESLSNLREYAPYKEKVLSKIEEQ
;
A
#
# COMPACT_ATOMS: atom_id res chain seq x y z
N MET A 1 -14.25 3.55 -18.73
CA MET A 1 -14.45 2.58 -17.62
C MET A 1 -14.82 1.23 -18.23
N SER A 2 -13.90 0.26 -18.23
CA SER A 2 -14.08 -0.97 -19.03
C SER A 2 -15.04 -1.96 -18.38
N GLN A 3 -15.84 -2.61 -19.22
CA GLN A 3 -16.79 -3.68 -18.93
C GLN A 3 -16.21 -4.83 -18.08
N THR A 4 -14.87 -4.93 -18.02
CA THR A 4 -14.10 -5.99 -17.38
C THR A 4 -14.21 -5.98 -15.84
N ARG A 5 -14.29 -4.80 -15.19
CA ARG A 5 -14.48 -4.72 -13.71
C ARG A 5 -15.85 -5.20 -13.24
N LYS A 6 -16.88 -5.14 -14.11
CA LYS A 6 -18.21 -5.70 -13.79
C LYS A 6 -18.24 -7.24 -13.88
N ASN A 7 -17.38 -7.84 -14.70
CA ASN A 7 -17.38 -9.29 -14.94
C ASN A 7 -16.68 -10.10 -13.82
N PHE A 8 -15.75 -9.49 -13.06
CA PHE A 8 -15.16 -10.16 -11.90
C PHE A 8 -16.18 -10.32 -10.76
N ASN A 9 -16.99 -9.29 -10.50
CA ASN A 9 -18.02 -9.32 -9.46
C ASN A 9 -19.23 -10.22 -9.78
N SER A 10 -19.52 -10.50 -11.07
CA SER A 10 -20.67 -11.33 -11.45
C SER A 10 -20.37 -12.83 -11.49
N ASN A 11 -19.12 -13.22 -11.81
CA ASN A 11 -18.71 -14.62 -11.88
C ASN A 11 -18.46 -15.26 -10.50
N ILE A 12 -18.08 -14.47 -9.49
CA ILE A 12 -17.91 -14.96 -8.10
C ILE A 12 -19.26 -15.26 -7.44
N ARG A 13 -20.32 -14.52 -7.79
CA ARG A 13 -21.66 -14.67 -7.17
C ARG A 13 -22.47 -15.88 -7.64
N LYS A 14 -22.11 -16.54 -8.75
CA LYS A 14 -22.93 -17.61 -9.36
C LYS A 14 -22.44 -19.03 -9.14
N LYS A 15 -21.35 -19.26 -8.42
CA LYS A 15 -20.83 -20.61 -8.18
C LYS A 15 -20.52 -20.82 -6.70
N TYR A 16 -21.33 -21.70 -6.11
CA TYR A 16 -21.17 -22.38 -4.82
C TYR A 16 -21.81 -21.72 -3.60
N ASN A 17 -22.72 -22.48 -2.96
CA ASN A 17 -22.99 -22.42 -1.53
C ASN A 17 -21.66 -22.57 -0.80
N LYS A 18 -21.09 -21.46 -0.32
CA LYS A 18 -19.87 -21.46 0.49
C LYS A 18 -20.22 -21.19 1.95
N ASN A 19 -19.52 -21.86 2.85
CA ASN A 19 -19.65 -21.63 4.28
C ASN A 19 -19.07 -20.27 4.66
N ALA A 20 -19.55 -19.68 5.75
CA ALA A 20 -19.14 -18.36 6.21
C ALA A 20 -17.63 -18.23 6.49
N SER A 21 -16.95 -19.33 6.85
CA SER A 21 -15.48 -19.37 7.02
C SER A 21 -14.74 -19.11 5.71
N ASP A 22 -15.20 -19.71 4.61
CA ASP A 22 -14.55 -19.62 3.30
C ASP A 22 -14.74 -18.22 2.70
N VAL A 23 -15.87 -17.58 3.01
CA VAL A 23 -16.17 -16.19 2.63
C VAL A 23 -15.33 -15.21 3.45
N LEU A 24 -15.11 -15.48 4.75
CA LEU A 24 -14.25 -14.67 5.60
C LEU A 24 -12.80 -14.74 5.10
N ASP A 25 -12.33 -15.93 4.75
CA ASP A 25 -11.01 -16.15 4.16
C ASP A 25 -10.84 -15.44 2.82
N GLU A 26 -11.83 -15.47 1.93
CA GLU A 26 -11.80 -14.75 0.64
C GLU A 26 -11.82 -13.23 0.79
N ARG A 27 -12.52 -12.71 1.80
CA ARG A 27 -12.51 -11.28 2.09
C ARG A 27 -11.17 -10.82 2.67
N VAL A 28 -10.59 -11.59 3.58
CA VAL A 28 -9.25 -11.34 4.11
C VAL A 28 -8.20 -11.42 2.99
N ARG A 29 -8.36 -12.33 2.02
CA ARG A 29 -7.52 -12.42 0.82
C ARG A 29 -7.55 -11.16 -0.02
N ALA A 30 -8.75 -10.73 -0.40
CA ALA A 30 -8.94 -9.55 -1.23
C ALA A 30 -8.36 -8.31 -0.55
N LEU A 31 -8.60 -8.17 0.77
CA LEU A 31 -8.06 -7.08 1.58
C LEU A 31 -6.53 -7.06 1.58
N ARG A 32 -5.84 -8.19 1.68
CA ARG A 32 -4.37 -8.22 1.71
C ARG A 32 -3.74 -7.84 0.38
N VAL A 33 -4.32 -8.30 -0.73
CA VAL A 33 -3.89 -7.92 -2.09
C VAL A 33 -4.17 -6.44 -2.32
N GLU A 34 -5.34 -5.96 -1.92
CA GLU A 34 -5.73 -4.54 -2.00
C GLU A 34 -4.80 -3.66 -1.18
N LEU A 35 -4.42 -4.06 0.03
CA LEU A 35 -3.47 -3.32 0.88
C LEU A 35 -2.09 -3.26 0.23
N ALA A 36 -1.57 -4.38 -0.30
CA ALA A 36 -0.29 -4.41 -0.99
C ALA A 36 -0.30 -3.53 -2.25
N GLN A 37 -1.33 -3.69 -3.10
CA GLN A 37 -1.49 -2.90 -4.31
C GLN A 37 -1.64 -1.41 -4.00
N ARG A 38 -2.45 -1.04 -3.01
CA ARG A 38 -2.59 0.35 -2.56
C ARG A 38 -1.26 0.91 -2.09
N THR A 39 -0.53 0.17 -1.24
CA THR A 39 0.75 0.66 -0.71
C THR A 39 1.73 0.94 -1.83
N ILE A 40 1.74 0.09 -2.86
CA ILE A 40 2.52 0.30 -4.08
C ILE A 40 2.03 1.53 -4.84
N ASP A 41 0.73 1.63 -5.11
CA ASP A 41 0.15 2.75 -5.87
C ASP A 41 0.42 4.10 -5.20
N ILE A 42 0.25 4.19 -3.88
CA ILE A 42 0.51 5.41 -3.09
C ILE A 42 2.01 5.73 -3.06
N GLN A 43 2.88 4.74 -2.84
CA GLN A 43 4.33 4.97 -2.84
C GLN A 43 4.80 5.50 -4.21
N LEU A 44 4.25 4.97 -5.30
CA LEU A 44 4.60 5.37 -6.66
C LEU A 44 4.01 6.73 -7.07
N SER A 45 2.81 7.07 -6.59
CA SER A 45 2.21 8.38 -6.87
C SER A 45 2.93 9.49 -6.10
N ASP A 46 3.34 9.21 -4.86
CA ASP A 46 3.99 10.17 -3.98
C ASP A 46 5.49 10.41 -4.32
N GLN A 47 6.17 9.42 -4.92
CA GLN A 47 7.53 9.62 -5.45
C GLN A 47 7.62 10.71 -6.52
N LYS A 48 6.55 10.98 -7.29
CA LYS A 48 6.56 11.98 -8.36
C LYS A 48 6.65 13.42 -7.85
N GLU A 49 6.29 13.67 -6.60
CA GLU A 49 6.27 15.01 -6.01
C GLU A 49 7.56 15.34 -5.22
N ARG A 50 8.50 14.39 -5.11
CA ARG A 50 9.72 14.54 -4.31
C ARG A 50 10.86 15.23 -5.04
N LYS A 51 11.60 16.05 -4.30
CA LYS A 51 12.92 16.60 -4.70
C LYS A 51 14.11 15.86 -4.05
N GLU A 52 13.87 15.00 -3.06
CA GLU A 52 14.89 14.58 -2.08
C GLU A 52 15.26 13.09 -2.13
N ALA A 53 14.40 12.21 -2.65
CA ALA A 53 14.77 10.81 -2.93
C ALA A 53 15.50 10.75 -4.28
N LYS A 54 16.79 11.06 -4.29
CA LYS A 54 17.58 11.01 -5.53
C LYS A 54 17.99 9.57 -5.84
N ASP A 55 17.01 8.77 -6.24
CA ASP A 55 17.31 7.60 -7.05
C ASP A 55 18.08 8.06 -8.30
N SER A 56 18.96 7.21 -8.83
CA SER A 56 19.62 7.49 -10.09
C SER A 56 18.56 7.74 -11.18
N PRO A 57 18.76 8.69 -12.12
CA PRO A 57 17.85 8.86 -13.27
C PRO A 57 17.61 7.55 -14.04
N TYR A 58 18.62 6.67 -14.05
CA TYR A 58 18.48 5.32 -14.59
C TYR A 58 17.50 4.48 -13.78
N ALA A 59 17.71 4.41 -12.46
CA ALA A 59 16.85 3.66 -11.57
C ALA A 59 15.42 4.17 -11.71
N GLU A 60 15.18 5.48 -11.59
CA GLU A 60 13.86 6.11 -11.72
C GLU A 60 13.12 5.69 -13.00
N LYS A 61 13.81 5.76 -14.15
CA LYS A 61 13.25 5.35 -15.44
C LYS A 61 12.84 3.88 -15.43
N VAL A 62 13.75 2.99 -15.03
CA VAL A 62 13.51 1.54 -15.02
C VAL A 62 12.45 1.16 -13.99
N GLY A 63 12.45 1.80 -12.82
CA GLY A 63 11.44 1.59 -11.79
C GLY A 63 10.05 1.97 -12.26
N LYS A 64 9.89 3.06 -13.04
CA LYS A 64 8.61 3.41 -13.68
C LYS A 64 8.15 2.36 -14.69
N GLU A 65 9.07 1.80 -15.48
CA GLU A 65 8.76 0.73 -16.44
C GLU A 65 8.29 -0.54 -15.72
N ILE A 66 9.00 -0.95 -14.66
CA ILE A 66 8.63 -2.12 -13.84
C ILE A 66 7.30 -1.89 -13.12
N SER A 67 7.10 -0.70 -12.55
CA SER A 67 5.85 -0.33 -11.89
C SER A 67 4.66 -0.36 -12.84
N LYS A 68 4.87 0.07 -14.09
CA LYS A 68 3.84 -0.05 -15.14
C LYS A 68 3.47 -1.51 -15.39
N LEU A 69 4.44 -2.42 -15.46
CA LEU A 69 4.18 -3.85 -15.61
C LEU A 69 3.38 -4.40 -14.44
N ILE A 70 3.71 -3.99 -13.20
CA ILE A 70 2.95 -4.37 -11.99
C ILE A 70 1.50 -3.91 -12.10
N ASN A 71 1.26 -2.66 -12.47
CA ASN A 71 -0.08 -2.08 -12.59
C ASN A 71 -0.89 -2.69 -13.75
N GLU A 72 -0.21 -3.24 -14.76
CA GLU A 72 -0.81 -4.01 -15.85
C GLU A 72 -1.02 -5.49 -15.50
N GLU A 73 -0.77 -5.90 -14.25
CA GLU A 73 -0.83 -7.28 -13.74
C GLU A 73 0.13 -8.24 -14.47
N ARG A 74 1.17 -7.71 -15.11
CA ARG A 74 2.21 -8.46 -15.83
C ARG A 74 3.35 -8.83 -14.87
N LEU A 75 3.00 -9.52 -13.78
CA LEU A 75 3.89 -9.75 -12.63
C LEU A 75 5.15 -10.57 -12.97
N GLU A 76 5.03 -11.57 -13.84
CA GLU A 76 6.19 -12.38 -14.26
C GLU A 76 7.19 -11.57 -15.11
N GLU A 77 6.69 -10.67 -15.96
CA GLU A 77 7.55 -9.79 -16.74
C GLU A 77 8.23 -8.75 -15.85
N ALA A 78 7.48 -8.18 -14.89
CA ALA A 78 8.02 -7.30 -13.87
C ALA A 78 9.12 -8.00 -13.06
N ARG A 79 8.89 -9.26 -12.65
CA ARG A 79 9.83 -10.09 -11.90
C ARG A 79 11.12 -10.31 -12.66
N LYS A 80 11.03 -10.82 -13.88
CA LYS A 80 12.20 -11.10 -14.71
C LYS A 80 13.02 -9.83 -14.94
N ARG A 81 12.34 -8.72 -15.26
CA ARG A 81 13.01 -7.44 -15.47
C ARG A 81 13.72 -6.96 -14.22
N LEU A 82 13.09 -7.10 -13.05
CA LEU A 82 13.64 -6.65 -11.78
C LEU A 82 14.82 -7.52 -11.32
N GLU A 83 14.77 -8.83 -11.55
CA GLU A 83 15.88 -9.76 -11.28
C GLU A 83 17.13 -9.38 -12.10
N GLU A 84 16.98 -9.11 -13.40
CA GLU A 84 18.08 -8.64 -14.26
C GLU A 84 18.70 -7.32 -13.79
N GLU A 85 17.89 -6.44 -13.19
CA GLU A 85 18.35 -5.14 -12.69
C GLU A 85 19.01 -5.25 -11.31
N LEU A 86 18.51 -6.12 -10.44
CA LEU A 86 19.14 -6.42 -9.15
C LEU A 86 20.46 -7.16 -9.30
N ASP A 87 20.64 -7.98 -10.33
CA ASP A 87 21.93 -8.63 -10.63
C ASP A 87 23.02 -7.59 -10.96
N LYS A 88 22.64 -6.51 -11.65
CA LYS A 88 23.57 -5.42 -12.03
C LYS A 88 23.71 -4.36 -10.95
N HIS A 89 22.64 -4.13 -10.19
CA HIS A 89 22.50 -3.04 -9.23
C HIS A 89 21.93 -3.56 -7.88
N PRO A 90 22.64 -4.46 -7.18
CA PRO A 90 22.10 -5.18 -6.02
C PRO A 90 21.83 -4.30 -4.79
N LYS A 91 22.31 -3.05 -4.80
CA LYS A 91 22.14 -2.06 -3.72
C LYS A 91 21.28 -0.87 -4.11
N GLU A 92 20.56 -0.97 -5.23
CA GLU A 92 19.64 0.09 -5.67
C GLU A 92 18.34 0.03 -4.87
N LEU A 93 18.07 1.09 -4.11
CA LEU A 93 17.01 1.09 -3.08
C LEU A 93 15.63 0.92 -3.72
N MET A 94 15.40 1.57 -4.86
CA MET A 94 14.12 1.44 -5.55
C MET A 94 13.86 0.00 -6.05
N PHE A 95 14.89 -0.68 -6.56
CA PHE A 95 14.73 -2.05 -7.06
C PHE A 95 14.47 -3.03 -5.91
N LEU A 96 15.15 -2.86 -4.78
CA LEU A 96 14.88 -3.64 -3.56
C LEU A 96 13.45 -3.42 -3.06
N ASN A 97 12.96 -2.17 -3.07
CA ASN A 97 11.58 -1.85 -2.70
C ASN A 97 10.56 -2.51 -3.65
N LEU A 98 10.77 -2.37 -4.97
CA LEU A 98 9.88 -2.99 -5.97
C LEU A 98 9.87 -4.52 -5.84
N GLN A 99 11.00 -5.14 -5.45
CA GLN A 99 11.09 -6.59 -5.30
C GLN A 99 10.31 -7.06 -4.08
N MET A 100 10.44 -6.32 -2.98
CA MET A 100 9.64 -6.52 -1.77
C MET A 100 8.14 -6.43 -2.10
N ALA A 101 7.73 -5.37 -2.79
CA ALA A 101 6.35 -5.14 -3.23
C ALA A 101 5.82 -6.28 -4.12
N LEU A 102 6.59 -6.70 -5.12
CA LEU A 102 6.21 -7.76 -6.04
C LEU A 102 6.05 -9.11 -5.33
N ASP A 103 6.96 -9.43 -4.40
CA ASP A 103 6.86 -10.66 -3.61
C ASP A 103 5.69 -10.64 -2.63
N MET A 104 5.20 -9.46 -2.23
CA MET A 104 3.96 -9.31 -1.46
C MET A 104 2.71 -9.52 -2.31
N LEU A 105 2.71 -9.11 -3.58
CA LEU A 105 1.61 -9.30 -4.53
C LEU A 105 1.46 -10.76 -5.00
N ASP A 106 2.58 -11.43 -5.24
CA ASP A 106 2.64 -12.78 -5.79
C ASP A 106 2.08 -13.86 -4.85
N LYS A 107 2.11 -13.59 -3.54
CA LYS A 107 1.73 -14.57 -2.51
C LYS A 107 0.88 -13.93 -1.42
N PRO A 108 -0.46 -13.86 -1.59
CA PRO A 108 -1.35 -13.51 -0.48
C PRO A 108 -1.31 -14.53 0.69
N PHE A 109 -0.68 -15.70 0.49
CA PHE A 109 -0.46 -16.76 1.50
C PHE A 109 0.92 -17.41 1.48
N GLY A 110 1.95 -16.68 1.08
CA GLY A 110 3.31 -17.18 1.14
C GLY A 110 3.94 -16.88 2.49
N SER A 111 4.94 -17.67 2.88
CA SER A 111 6.01 -17.12 3.71
C SER A 111 6.57 -15.90 2.98
N TYR A 112 6.40 -14.73 3.59
CA TYR A 112 6.99 -13.49 3.10
C TYR A 112 8.51 -13.47 3.31
N GLU A 113 9.19 -14.61 3.49
CA GLU A 113 10.64 -14.71 3.69
C GLU A 113 11.43 -13.92 2.65
N LYS A 114 11.06 -14.02 1.36
CA LYS A 114 11.74 -13.26 0.30
C LYS A 114 11.50 -11.75 0.45
N ALA A 115 10.25 -11.33 0.66
CA ALA A 115 9.90 -9.93 0.88
C ALA A 115 10.56 -9.35 2.15
N LYS A 116 10.57 -10.10 3.26
CA LYS A 116 11.25 -9.75 4.51
C LYS A 116 12.76 -9.64 4.31
N LYS A 117 13.37 -10.58 3.57
CA LYS A 117 14.81 -10.50 3.22
C LYS A 117 15.12 -9.22 2.44
N PHE A 118 14.34 -8.91 1.40
CA PHE A 118 14.53 -7.66 0.66
C PHE A 118 14.24 -6.42 1.49
N GLY A 119 13.23 -6.45 2.35
CA GLY A 119 12.93 -5.37 3.31
C GLY A 119 14.06 -5.12 4.31
N SER A 120 14.69 -6.18 4.82
CA SER A 120 15.86 -6.07 5.71
C SER A 120 17.06 -5.47 4.97
N ILE A 121 17.39 -5.95 3.77
CA ILE A 121 18.48 -5.42 2.94
C ILE A 121 18.21 -3.95 2.59
N LEU A 122 16.98 -3.62 2.18
CA LEU A 122 16.55 -2.25 1.87
C LEU A 122 16.77 -1.33 3.07
N MET A 123 16.29 -1.73 4.25
CA MET A 123 16.42 -0.96 5.48
C MET A 123 17.88 -0.76 5.88
N GLU A 124 18.70 -1.81 5.83
CA GLU A 124 20.14 -1.72 6.14
C GLU A 124 20.83 -0.70 5.24
N ILE A 125 20.68 -0.83 3.91
CA ILE A 125 21.31 0.09 2.95
C ILE A 125 20.73 1.50 3.06
N ALA A 126 19.43 1.64 3.32
CA ALA A 126 18.80 2.95 3.48
C ALA A 126 19.34 3.68 4.71
N VAL A 127 19.51 2.97 5.84
CA VAL A 127 20.12 3.53 7.05
C VAL A 127 21.58 3.89 6.81
N GLU A 128 22.37 3.01 6.19
CA GLU A 128 23.77 3.31 5.82
C GLU A 128 23.90 4.56 4.96
N LYS A 129 22.96 4.77 4.04
CA LYS A 129 22.91 5.95 3.15
C LYS A 129 22.23 7.17 3.76
N ASN A 130 21.79 7.10 5.03
CA ASN A 130 20.98 8.13 5.69
C ASN A 130 19.74 8.54 4.85
N ASN A 131 19.11 7.56 4.20
CA ASN A 131 17.92 7.76 3.38
C ASN A 131 16.67 7.50 4.21
N ALA A 132 16.15 8.56 4.83
CA ALA A 132 14.98 8.50 5.70
C ALA A 132 13.75 7.93 4.97
N TYR A 133 13.55 8.29 3.70
CA TYR A 133 12.44 7.81 2.90
C TYR A 133 12.44 6.28 2.77
N TYR A 134 13.54 5.70 2.26
CA TYR A 134 13.58 4.24 2.07
C TYR A 134 13.64 3.48 3.40
N THR A 135 14.17 4.09 4.46
CA THR A 135 14.08 3.52 5.82
C THR A 135 12.61 3.42 6.25
N MET A 136 11.86 4.50 6.06
CA MET A 136 10.44 4.58 6.40
C MET A 136 9.58 3.65 5.52
N VAL A 137 9.83 3.58 4.21
CA VAL A 137 9.20 2.63 3.28
C VAL A 137 9.44 1.18 3.72
N ALA A 138 10.68 0.82 4.02
CA ALA A 138 11.02 -0.54 4.43
C ALA A 138 10.27 -0.94 5.71
N ILE A 139 10.30 -0.09 6.74
CA ILE A 139 9.61 -0.31 8.01
C ILE A 139 8.09 -0.39 7.79
N GLY A 140 7.53 0.50 6.99
CA GLY A 140 6.12 0.51 6.66
C GLY A 140 5.66 -0.75 5.94
N ASN A 141 6.41 -1.21 4.94
CA ASN A 141 6.11 -2.45 4.22
C ASN A 141 6.31 -3.68 5.12
N MET A 142 7.27 -3.68 6.04
CA MET A 142 7.41 -4.72 7.07
C MET A 142 6.21 -4.74 8.03
N GLY A 143 5.64 -3.58 8.35
CA GLY A 143 4.37 -3.47 9.08
C GLY A 143 3.21 -4.12 8.32
N LEU A 144 3.17 -3.98 6.99
CA LEU A 144 2.15 -4.63 6.16
C LEU A 144 2.34 -6.15 6.10
N ILE A 145 3.58 -6.63 5.96
CA ILE A 145 3.89 -8.06 6.06
C ILE A 145 3.44 -8.61 7.41
N ALA A 146 3.78 -7.94 8.51
CA ALA A 146 3.37 -8.35 9.86
C ALA A 146 1.84 -8.44 9.99
N HIS A 147 1.10 -7.48 9.45
CA HIS A 147 -0.37 -7.55 9.41
C HIS A 147 -0.86 -8.77 8.64
N ASN A 148 -0.29 -9.04 7.47
CA ASN A 148 -0.66 -10.18 6.64
C ASN A 148 -0.32 -11.52 7.31
N GLU A 149 0.70 -11.56 8.17
CA GLU A 149 1.05 -12.71 9.01
C GLU A 149 0.20 -12.80 10.30
N GLY A 150 -0.70 -11.84 10.56
CA GLY A 150 -1.58 -11.82 11.74
C GLY A 150 -0.94 -11.19 12.98
N HIS A 151 0.21 -10.54 12.84
CA HIS A 151 0.92 -9.83 13.91
C HIS A 151 0.45 -8.36 14.00
N ASP A 152 -0.83 -8.16 14.32
CA ASP A 152 -1.51 -6.86 14.18
C ASP A 152 -0.93 -5.73 15.04
N GLU A 153 -0.57 -5.99 16.30
CA GLU A 153 0.02 -4.96 17.16
C GLU A 153 1.44 -4.59 16.72
N PHE A 154 2.21 -5.57 16.24
CA PHE A 154 3.53 -5.33 15.67
C PHE A 154 3.44 -4.50 14.39
N SER A 155 2.44 -4.78 13.55
CA SER A 155 2.12 -3.98 12.36
C SER A 155 1.85 -2.51 12.71
N LYS A 156 1.01 -2.25 13.71
CA LYS A 156 0.73 -0.89 14.19
C LYS A 156 1.99 -0.19 14.66
N ALA A 157 2.82 -0.86 15.46
CA ALA A 157 4.07 -0.29 15.92
C ALA A 157 4.98 0.11 14.74
N MET A 158 5.10 -0.74 13.73
CA MET A 158 5.86 -0.44 12.51
C MET A 158 5.30 0.76 11.75
N TYR A 159 3.98 0.87 11.58
CA TYR A 159 3.40 2.06 10.93
C TYR A 159 3.62 3.34 11.72
N LEU A 160 3.56 3.29 13.06
CA LEU A 160 3.86 4.44 13.92
C LEU A 160 5.34 4.85 13.81
N VAL A 161 6.27 3.88 13.77
CA VAL A 161 7.70 4.14 13.57
C VAL A 161 7.95 4.75 12.19
N ALA A 162 7.34 4.20 11.13
CA ALA A 162 7.42 4.76 9.79
C ALA A 162 6.95 6.23 9.77
N HIS A 163 5.77 6.52 10.33
CA HIS A 163 5.29 7.90 10.46
C HIS A 163 6.20 8.79 11.32
N PHE A 164 6.88 8.23 12.32
CA PHE A 164 7.82 9.00 13.14
C PHE A 164 9.07 9.42 12.35
N ILE A 165 9.58 8.54 11.49
CA ILE A 165 10.73 8.82 10.61
C ILE A 165 10.39 9.92 9.62
N ASP A 166 9.20 9.84 9.02
CA ASP A 166 8.71 10.90 8.14
C ASP A 166 7.21 11.17 8.39
N LYS A 167 6.96 12.33 9.02
CA LYS A 167 5.63 12.75 9.45
C LYS A 167 4.76 13.28 8.32
N LYS A 168 5.38 13.60 7.17
CA LYS A 168 4.64 14.10 6.01
C LYS A 168 4.13 12.94 5.19
N GLU A 169 4.83 11.81 5.21
CA GLU A 169 4.51 10.64 4.40
C GLU A 169 3.12 10.09 4.66
N ILE A 170 2.36 9.96 3.58
CA ILE A 170 0.96 9.58 3.69
C ILE A 170 0.78 8.09 3.91
N PHE A 171 1.59 7.24 3.28
CA PHE A 171 1.28 5.81 3.26
C PHE A 171 1.24 5.20 4.68
N PRO A 172 2.10 5.58 5.65
CA PRO A 172 1.97 5.12 7.03
C PRO A 172 0.67 5.62 7.68
N MET A 173 0.24 6.84 7.38
CA MET A 173 -1.02 7.40 7.86
C MET A 173 -2.23 6.66 7.29
N CYS A 174 -2.24 6.32 6.00
CA CYS A 174 -3.28 5.49 5.37
C CYS A 174 -3.35 4.10 6.01
N ASN A 175 -2.18 3.49 6.24
CA ASN A 175 -2.09 2.19 6.90
C ASN A 175 -2.62 2.24 8.34
N LEU A 176 -2.34 3.30 9.10
CA LEU A 176 -2.87 3.52 10.45
C LEU A 176 -4.39 3.77 10.44
N ALA A 177 -4.89 4.61 9.53
CA ALA A 177 -6.33 4.84 9.37
C ALA A 177 -7.08 3.52 9.10
N GLY A 178 -6.57 2.73 8.15
CA GLY A 178 -7.12 1.41 7.86
C GLY A 178 -7.01 0.44 9.03
N TRP A 179 -5.89 0.46 9.78
CA TRP A 179 -5.69 -0.40 10.95
C TRP A 179 -6.75 -0.15 12.02
N TYR A 180 -6.99 1.12 12.38
CA TYR A 180 -8.01 1.50 13.37
C TYR A 180 -9.43 1.22 12.85
N ALA A 181 -9.74 1.56 11.61
CA ALA A 181 -11.07 1.41 11.03
C ALA A 181 -11.55 -0.06 10.99
N ARG A 182 -10.65 -1.00 10.65
CA ARG A 182 -10.97 -2.44 10.63
C ARG A 182 -11.31 -3.00 12.01
N ARG A 183 -10.85 -2.34 13.08
CA ARG A 183 -11.13 -2.71 14.47
C ARG A 183 -12.35 -2.02 15.05
N GLY A 184 -13.02 -1.17 14.27
CA GLY A 184 -14.13 -0.36 14.74
C GLY A 184 -13.72 0.82 15.62
N GLU A 185 -12.41 1.14 15.68
CA GLU A 185 -11.89 2.30 16.39
C GLU A 185 -12.01 3.55 15.50
N LEU A 186 -13.26 3.94 15.19
CA LEU A 186 -13.60 4.89 14.12
C LEU A 186 -13.12 6.32 14.41
N GLU A 187 -13.15 6.75 15.67
CA GLU A 187 -12.63 8.05 16.10
C GLU A 187 -11.13 8.18 15.83
N GLU A 188 -10.35 7.14 16.16
CA GLU A 188 -8.90 7.13 15.93
C GLU A 188 -8.59 7.04 14.44
N ALA A 189 -9.34 6.24 13.69
CA ALA A 189 -9.21 6.17 12.25
C ALA A 189 -9.48 7.54 11.59
N GLN A 190 -10.53 8.25 12.02
CA GLN A 190 -10.83 9.61 11.56
C GLN A 190 -9.70 10.59 11.88
N LYS A 191 -9.05 10.50 13.05
CA LYS A 191 -7.90 11.38 13.38
C LYS A 191 -6.76 11.23 12.38
N TRP A 192 -6.49 10.03 11.89
CA TRP A 192 -5.47 9.81 10.85
C TRP A 192 -5.90 10.36 9.50
N ILE A 193 -7.19 10.23 9.13
CA ILE A 193 -7.73 10.86 7.94
C ILE A 193 -7.64 12.40 8.03
N ASP A 194 -8.00 12.98 9.18
CA ASP A 194 -7.89 14.42 9.40
C ASP A 194 -6.42 14.88 9.26
N LYS A 195 -5.44 14.12 9.77
CA LYS A 195 -4.02 14.41 9.57
C LYS A 195 -3.62 14.41 8.09
N ILE A 196 -4.09 13.42 7.32
CA ILE A 196 -3.85 13.33 5.88
C ILE A 196 -4.37 14.60 5.19
N LEU A 197 -5.64 14.95 5.41
CA LEU A 197 -6.28 16.08 4.75
C LEU A 197 -5.72 17.44 5.21
N ASN A 198 -5.21 17.54 6.44
CA ASN A 198 -4.55 18.75 6.93
C ASN A 198 -3.15 18.94 6.30
N ASN A 199 -2.40 17.86 6.11
CA ASN A 199 -1.09 17.93 5.46
C ASN A 199 -1.23 18.17 3.94
N TYR A 200 -2.32 17.71 3.34
CA TYR A 200 -2.55 17.72 1.91
C TYR A 200 -4.01 18.09 1.55
N PRO A 201 -4.37 19.38 1.64
CA PRO A 201 -5.76 19.82 1.44
C PRO A 201 -6.27 19.58 0.02
N ASP A 202 -5.40 19.69 -0.99
CA ASP A 202 -5.77 19.55 -2.41
C ASP A 202 -5.90 18.08 -2.85
N TRP A 203 -5.60 17.12 -1.97
CA TRP A 203 -5.60 15.70 -2.33
C TRP A 203 -6.99 15.10 -2.53
N LEU A 204 -8.05 15.79 -2.09
CA LEU A 204 -9.40 15.40 -2.48
C LEU A 204 -9.61 15.52 -4.01
N GLU A 205 -8.73 16.22 -4.73
CA GLU A 205 -8.75 16.30 -6.20
C GLU A 205 -8.01 15.14 -6.89
N ARG A 206 -7.28 14.30 -6.13
CA ARG A 206 -6.49 13.19 -6.68
C ARG A 206 -7.29 11.90 -6.73
N ASP A 207 -7.41 11.32 -7.92
CA ASP A 207 -8.18 10.09 -8.18
C ASP A 207 -7.75 8.88 -7.32
N ASP A 208 -6.45 8.72 -7.07
CA ASP A 208 -5.91 7.63 -6.24
C ASP A 208 -6.34 7.78 -4.78
N ILE A 209 -6.29 9.00 -4.25
CA ILE A 209 -6.72 9.33 -2.88
C ILE A 209 -8.24 9.24 -2.73
N VAL A 210 -9.00 9.77 -3.68
CA VAL A 210 -10.46 9.64 -3.71
C VAL A 210 -10.86 8.16 -3.76
N THR A 211 -10.16 7.37 -4.56
CA THR A 211 -10.41 5.92 -4.63
C THR A 211 -10.12 5.26 -3.29
N PHE A 212 -9.01 5.58 -2.63
CA PHE A 212 -8.72 5.11 -1.27
C PHE A 212 -9.86 5.48 -0.30
N LEU A 213 -10.22 6.76 -0.21
CA LEU A 213 -11.21 7.24 0.75
C LEU A 213 -12.62 6.66 0.51
N LYS A 214 -13.03 6.47 -0.76
CA LYS A 214 -14.39 5.99 -1.09
C LYS A 214 -14.50 4.48 -1.17
N LYS A 215 -13.45 3.78 -1.60
CA LYS A 215 -13.55 2.39 -2.07
C LYS A 215 -12.61 1.43 -1.35
N ASP A 216 -11.63 1.92 -0.59
CA ASP A 216 -10.74 1.03 0.14
C ASP A 216 -11.48 0.27 1.26
N GLU A 217 -11.47 -1.04 1.20
CA GLU A 217 -12.24 -1.89 2.12
C GLU A 217 -11.73 -1.81 3.56
N SER A 218 -10.49 -1.40 3.80
CA SER A 218 -10.02 -1.14 5.16
C SER A 218 -10.72 0.04 5.83
N LEU A 219 -11.30 0.95 5.04
CA LEU A 219 -12.09 2.08 5.54
C LEU A 219 -13.61 1.81 5.49
N SER A 220 -14.05 0.60 5.14
CA SER A 220 -15.48 0.29 4.95
C SER A 220 -16.34 0.70 6.15
N ASN A 221 -15.90 0.45 7.38
CA ASN A 221 -16.61 0.84 8.60
C ASN A 221 -16.68 2.36 8.82
N LEU A 222 -15.68 3.11 8.33
CA LEU A 222 -15.69 4.58 8.41
C LEU A 222 -16.73 5.20 7.49
N ARG A 223 -17.11 4.54 6.39
CA ARG A 223 -18.08 5.09 5.43
C ARG A 223 -19.44 5.34 6.05
N GLU A 224 -19.80 4.61 7.11
CA GLU A 224 -21.04 4.81 7.87
C GLU A 224 -20.89 5.77 9.06
N TYR A 225 -19.65 6.14 9.41
CA TYR A 225 -19.35 7.05 10.52
C TYR A 225 -19.67 8.50 10.15
N ALA A 226 -20.54 9.15 10.92
CA ALA A 226 -21.06 10.48 10.57
C ALA A 226 -19.97 11.54 10.34
N PRO A 227 -18.93 11.68 11.18
CA PRO A 227 -17.85 12.63 10.93
C PRO A 227 -17.09 12.39 9.62
N TYR A 228 -16.91 11.13 9.21
CA TYR A 228 -16.26 10.78 7.95
C TYR A 228 -17.15 11.14 6.77
N LYS A 229 -18.45 10.80 6.83
CA LYS A 229 -19.42 11.19 5.80
C LYS A 229 -19.43 12.69 5.57
N GLU A 230 -19.56 13.45 6.64
CA GLU A 230 -19.76 14.91 6.59
C GLU A 230 -18.50 15.68 6.20
N LYS A 231 -17.30 15.22 6.60
CA LYS A 231 -16.06 15.95 6.33
C LYS A 231 -15.34 15.50 5.07
N VAL A 232 -15.55 14.24 4.66
CA VAL A 232 -14.78 13.60 3.60
C VAL A 232 -15.67 13.24 2.42
N LEU A 233 -16.69 12.40 2.63
CA LEU A 233 -17.47 11.88 1.50
C LEU A 233 -18.33 12.94 0.81
N SER A 234 -18.97 13.83 1.57
CA SER A 234 -19.73 14.98 1.04
C SER A 234 -18.88 15.84 0.09
N LYS A 235 -17.67 16.19 0.51
CA LYS A 235 -16.74 17.02 -0.28
C LYS A 235 -16.31 16.36 -1.58
N ILE A 236 -16.19 15.03 -1.58
CA ILE A 236 -15.85 14.29 -2.80
C ILE A 236 -17.05 14.17 -3.74
N GLU A 237 -18.29 14.19 -3.21
CA GLU A 237 -19.52 14.13 -4.02
C GLU A 237 -19.94 15.47 -4.61
N GLU A 238 -19.45 16.58 -4.06
CA GLU A 238 -19.66 17.95 -4.55
C GLU A 238 -18.74 18.34 -5.72
N GLN A 239 -17.72 17.53 -6.04
CA GLN A 239 -16.76 17.71 -7.15
C GLN A 239 -17.25 17.06 -8.44
#